data_AF-A0A227HH50-F1
#
_entry.id   AF-A0A227HH50-F1
#
_cell.length_a   1.000
_cell.length_b   1.000
_cell.length_c   1.000
_cell.angle_alpha   90.00
_cell.angle_beta   90.00
_cell.angle_gamma   90.00
#
_symmetry.space_group_name_H-M   'P 1'
#
loop_
_entity.id
_entity.type
_entity.pdbx_description
1 polymer ?
#
loop_
_entity_poly.entity_id
_entity_poly.type
_entity_poly.pdbx_seq_one_letter_code
_entity_poly.pdbx_strand_id
1 'polypeptide(L)' 'ESIAITQDATASTSDALVYVGKTAGGDTIFTLTLHQDGRYDFELSGALDHATNSDDLTINLPIVITDGDNDSVNA' A
#
# COMPACT_ATOMS: atom_id res chain seq x y z
N GLU A 1 -0.38 -3.14 16.11
CA GLU A 1 0.96 -3.41 15.53
C GLU A 1 1.37 -2.26 14.61
N SER A 2 2.65 -1.87 14.55
CA SER A 2 3.11 -0.84 13.60
C SER A 2 3.60 -1.49 12.33
N ILE A 3 2.96 -1.18 11.20
CA ILE A 3 3.35 -1.66 9.87
C ILE A 3 4.11 -0.57 9.13
N ALA A 4 5.29 -0.90 8.60
CA ALA A 4 6.03 -0.03 7.71
C ALA A 4 5.62 -0.32 6.27
N ILE A 5 5.27 0.73 5.52
CA ILE A 5 4.85 0.64 4.12
C ILE A 5 5.99 1.16 3.26
N THR A 6 6.46 0.33 2.33
CA THR A 6 7.55 0.68 1.42
C THR A 6 7.20 0.27 0.00
N GLN A 7 7.58 1.08 -0.98
CA GLN A 7 7.47 0.69 -2.38
C GLN A 7 8.43 -0.47 -2.69
N ASP A 8 7.93 -1.53 -3.31
CA ASP A 8 8.76 -2.55 -3.95
C ASP A 8 9.09 -2.09 -5.38
N ALA A 9 10.22 -1.41 -5.53
CA ALA A 9 10.69 -0.93 -6.82
C ALA A 9 11.03 -2.05 -7.82
N THR A 10 11.26 -3.28 -7.34
CA THR A 10 11.58 -4.43 -8.20
C THR A 10 10.34 -5.11 -8.75
N ALA A 11 9.23 -5.06 -8.02
CA ALA A 11 7.93 -5.52 -8.47
C ALA A 11 7.14 -4.43 -9.23
N SER A 12 7.47 -3.16 -9.01
CA SER A 12 6.86 -2.02 -9.70
C SER A 12 7.27 -1.98 -11.19
N THR A 13 6.33 -1.56 -12.03
CA THR A 13 6.51 -1.39 -13.48
C THR A 13 6.05 0.00 -13.91
N SER A 14 6.13 0.29 -15.20
CA SER A 14 5.54 1.52 -15.74
C SER A 14 4.02 1.56 -15.48
N ASP A 15 3.34 0.42 -15.59
CA ASP A 15 1.86 0.38 -15.58
C ASP A 15 1.27 0.23 -14.16
N ALA A 16 2.09 -0.16 -13.19
CA ALA A 16 1.65 -0.35 -11.82
C ALA A 16 2.77 -0.15 -10.78
N LEU A 17 2.42 0.47 -9.66
CA LEU A 17 3.27 0.60 -8.48
C LEU A 17 2.92 -0.49 -7.46
N VAL A 18 3.94 -1.10 -6.86
CA VAL A 18 3.76 -2.14 -5.82
C VAL A 18 4.26 -1.61 -4.48
N TYR A 19 3.43 -1.74 -3.45
CA TYR A 19 3.77 -1.42 -2.07
C TYR A 19 3.60 -2.64 -1.18
N VAL A 20 4.51 -2.80 -0.22
CA VAL A 20 4.47 -3.88 0.76
C VAL A 20 4.38 -3.29 2.17
N GLY A 21 3.43 -3.82 2.94
CA GLY A 21 3.31 -3.56 4.36
C GLY A 21 4.05 -4.63 5.15
N LYS A 22 5.06 -4.25 5.94
CA LYS A 22 5.87 -5.18 6.74
C LYS A 22 5.79 -4.89 8.23
N THR A 23 5.83 -5.95 9.04
CA THR A 23 6.01 -5.82 10.50
C THR A 23 7.41 -5.30 10.81
N ALA A 24 7.63 -4.88 12.06
CA ALA A 24 8.98 -4.54 12.54
C ALA A 24 9.96 -5.72 12.43
N GLY A 25 9.47 -6.97 12.40
CA GLY A 25 10.26 -8.18 12.18
C GLY A 25 10.63 -8.43 10.71
N GLY A 26 10.06 -7.68 9.77
CA GLY A 26 10.30 -7.81 8.33
C GLY A 26 9.33 -8.75 7.61
N ASP A 27 8.36 -9.33 8.32
CA ASP A 27 7.32 -10.18 7.73
C ASP A 27 6.36 -9.34 6.88
N THR A 28 6.06 -9.81 5.67
CA THR A 28 5.10 -9.12 4.80
C THR A 28 3.68 -9.48 5.21
N ILE A 29 2.88 -8.47 5.53
CA ILE A 29 1.50 -8.61 5.99
C ILE A 29 0.53 -8.35 4.85
N PHE A 30 0.84 -7.42 3.95
CA PHE A 30 0.04 -7.19 2.76
C PHE A 30 0.88 -6.70 1.59
N THR A 31 0.33 -6.89 0.39
CA THR A 31 0.80 -6.30 -0.86
C THR A 31 -0.32 -5.48 -1.48
N LEU A 32 0.01 -4.27 -1.90
CA LEU A 32 -0.88 -3.39 -2.67
C LEU A 32 -0.27 -3.15 -4.04
N THR A 33 -1.04 -3.42 -5.09
CA THR A 33 -0.70 -3.04 -6.47
C THR A 33 -1.64 -1.91 -6.89
N LEU A 34 -1.08 -0.75 -7.21
CA LEU A 34 -1.81 0.40 -7.73
C LEU A 34 -1.56 0.53 -9.23
N HIS A 35 -2.61 0.40 -10.03
CA HIS A 35 -2.56 0.53 -11.49
C HIS A 35 -2.70 2.00 -11.91
N GLN A 36 -2.14 2.37 -13.07
CA GLN A 36 -2.22 3.75 -13.59
C GLN A 36 -3.66 4.27 -13.77
N ASP A 37 -4.62 3.38 -14.00
CA ASP A 37 -6.03 3.77 -14.15
C ASP A 37 -6.79 3.88 -12.81
N GLY A 38 -6.05 3.88 -11.69
CA GLY A 38 -6.59 4.08 -10.35
C GLY A 38 -7.21 2.83 -9.73
N ARG A 39 -7.24 1.69 -10.44
CA ARG A 39 -7.58 0.41 -9.81
C ARG A 39 -6.47 0.02 -8.83
N TYR A 40 -6.86 -0.69 -7.78
CA TYR A 40 -5.91 -1.29 -6.87
C TYR A 40 -6.28 -2.74 -6.57
N ASP A 41 -5.27 -3.58 -6.43
CA ASP A 41 -5.37 -4.93 -5.90
C ASP A 41 -4.72 -4.95 -4.52
N PHE A 42 -5.42 -5.51 -3.54
CA PHE A 42 -4.92 -5.67 -2.18
C PHE A 42 -4.94 -7.15 -1.79
N GLU A 43 -3.76 -7.67 -1.48
CA GLU A 43 -3.58 -9.03 -0.98
C GLU A 43 -3.12 -8.99 0.48
N LEU A 44 -3.87 -9.67 1.34
CA LEU A 44 -3.51 -9.84 2.74
C LEU A 44 -2.79 -11.18 2.95
N SER A 45 -1.50 -11.13 3.27
CA SER A 45 -0.63 -12.29 3.48
C SER A 45 -0.54 -12.72 4.95
N GLY A 46 -0.96 -11.86 5.88
CA GLY A 46 -0.95 -12.12 7.33
C GLY A 46 -2.08 -11.39 8.06
N ALA A 47 -2.29 -11.73 9.33
CA ALA A 47 -3.31 -11.05 10.13
C ALA A 47 -2.91 -9.58 10.38
N LEU A 48 -3.88 -8.68 10.27
CA LEU A 48 -3.77 -7.30 10.75
C LEU A 48 -4.61 -7.15 12.01
N ASP A 49 -3.97 -6.72 13.09
CA ASP A 49 -4.66 -6.41 14.33
C ASP A 49 -5.43 -5.09 14.22
N HIS A 50 -6.68 -5.09 14.64
CA HIS A 50 -7.59 -3.93 14.60
C HIS A 50 -8.09 -3.60 16.01
N ALA A 51 -8.70 -2.42 16.18
CA ALA A 51 -9.17 -1.98 17.48
C ALA A 51 -10.19 -2.97 18.07
N THR A 52 -10.13 -3.24 19.38
CA THR A 52 -11.07 -4.15 20.03
C THR A 52 -12.52 -3.69 19.82
N ASN A 53 -13.39 -4.59 19.36
CA ASN A 53 -14.79 -4.32 18.97
C ASN A 53 -14.95 -3.41 17.72
N SER A 54 -13.97 -3.41 16.83
CA SER A 54 -14.05 -2.78 15.51
C SER A 54 -13.72 -3.84 14.47
N ASP A 55 -14.43 -3.86 13.34
CA ASP A 55 -14.01 -4.65 12.17
C ASP A 55 -13.21 -3.80 11.17
N ASP A 56 -13.05 -2.51 11.47
CA ASP A 56 -12.38 -1.54 10.61
C ASP A 56 -10.91 -1.31 11.01
N LEU A 57 -10.05 -1.26 10.01
CA LEU A 57 -8.66 -0.81 10.11
C LEU A 57 -8.33 0.13 8.95
N THR A 58 -7.97 1.37 9.27
CA THR A 58 -7.50 2.34 8.27
C THR A 58 -6.00 2.24 8.07
N ILE A 59 -5.57 2.03 6.83
CA ILE A 59 -4.16 2.03 6.42
C ILE A 59 -3.93 3.22 5.50
N ASN A 60 -3.10 4.17 5.95
CA ASN A 60 -2.73 5.32 5.13
C ASN A 60 -1.55 4.96 4.25
N LEU A 61 -1.73 5.09 2.94
CA LEU A 61 -0.71 4.79 1.94
C LEU A 61 -0.10 6.12 1.48
N PRO A 62 1.23 6.31 1.57
CA PRO A 62 1.87 7.53 1.09
C PRO A 62 2.00 7.49 -0.44
N ILE A 63 0.86 7.50 -1.15
CA ILE A 63 0.81 7.52 -2.60
C ILE A 63 0.73 8.97 -3.06
N VAL A 64 1.63 9.33 -3.97
CA VAL A 64 1.57 10.58 -4.74
C VAL A 64 1.20 10.19 -6.16
N ILE A 65 0.06 10.70 -6.64
CA ILE A 65 -0.34 10.52 -8.04
C ILE A 65 0.08 11.79 -8.78
N THR A 66 0.87 11.63 -9.84
CA THR A 66 1.32 12.72 -10.71
C THR A 66 0.63 12.58 -12.06
N ASP A 67 -0.11 13.59 -12.51
CA ASP A 67 -0.76 13.60 -13.83
C ASP A 67 0.18 14.13 -14.94
N GLY A 68 -0.34 14.21 -16.16
CA GLY A 68 0.45 14.47 -17.37
C GLY A 68 1.09 15.87 -17.43
N ASP A 69 0.62 16.85 -16.65
CA ASP A 69 1.21 18.17 -16.47
C ASP A 69 1.96 18.34 -15.15
N ASN A 70 2.23 17.20 -14.49
CA ASN A 70 3.13 17.09 -13.36
C ASN A 70 2.55 17.68 -12.05
N ASP A 71 1.24 17.87 -12.00
CA ASP A 71 0.53 18.22 -10.77
C ASP A 71 0.44 16.96 -9.89
N SER A 72 0.65 17.15 -8.58
CA SER A 72 0.72 16.05 -7.62
C SER A 72 -0.33 16.22 -6.54
N VAL A 73 -1.19 15.23 -6.38
CA VAL A 73 -2.14 15.13 -5.26
C VAL A 73 -1.72 14.01 -4.32
N ASN A 74 -1.66 14.34 -3.03
CA ASN A 74 -1.62 13.33 -1.98
C ASN A 74 -3.03 12.76 -1.85
N ALA A 75 -3.17 11.45 -2.04
CA ALA A 75 -4.40 10.73 -1.72
C ALA A 75 -4.56 10.53 -0.21
#